data_AF-A0A923IKC0-F1
#
_entry.id   AF-A0A923IKC0-F1
#
_cell.length_a   1.000
_cell.length_b   1.000
_cell.length_c   1.000
_cell.angle_alpha   90.00
_cell.angle_beta   90.00
_cell.angle_gamma   90.00
#
_symmetry.space_group_name_H-M   'P 1'
#
loop_
_entity.id
_entity.type
_entity.pdbx_description
1 polymer ?
#
loop_
_entity_poly.entity_id
_entity_poly.type
_entity_poly.pdbx_seq_one_letter_code
_entity_poly.pdbx_strand_id
1 'polypeptide(L)' 'MGMFDNMFDPGYGEQTVEGVDYTTSPQGYRIMTEFYLVRRGYCCSNGCLNCPYSPKAVKGNRKLRTEVEKKFNP' A
#
# COMPACT_ATOMS: atom_id res chain seq x y z
N MET A 1 8.42 -34.97 23.63
CA MET A 1 9.26 -34.18 22.71
C MET A 1 8.62 -34.29 21.31
N GLY A 2 7.53 -33.55 21.08
CA GLY A 2 6.78 -33.59 19.81
C GLY A 2 7.12 -32.35 19.00
N MET A 3 7.55 -32.53 17.75
CA MET A 3 8.09 -31.51 16.85
C MET A 3 7.04 -30.52 16.30
N PHE A 4 5.97 -30.22 17.05
CA PHE A 4 4.82 -29.44 16.56
C PHE A 4 4.63 -28.07 17.23
N ASP A 5 5.41 -27.71 18.26
CA ASP A 5 5.30 -26.42 18.95
C ASP A 5 5.75 -25.19 18.12
N ASN A 6 6.28 -25.40 16.90
CA ASN A 6 6.70 -24.32 15.99
C ASN A 6 5.88 -24.28 14.68
N MET A 7 4.74 -24.97 14.60
CA MET A 7 3.85 -24.89 13.44
C MET A 7 2.78 -23.79 13.56
N PHE A 8 2.83 -23.04 14.66
CA PHE A 8 2.06 -21.82 14.87
C PHE A 8 3.03 -20.64 14.96
N ASP A 9 3.86 -20.48 13.94
CA ASP A 9 4.54 -19.21 13.70
C ASP A 9 3.48 -18.28 13.08
N PRO A 10 2.92 -17.27 13.78
CA PRO A 10 2.08 -16.25 13.14
C PRO A 10 2.97 -15.30 12.32
N GLY A 11 3.93 -15.83 11.56
CA GLY A 11 4.85 -15.10 10.69
C GLY A 11 4.19 -14.69 9.38
N TYR A 12 3.05 -14.01 9.48
CA TYR A 12 2.41 -13.34 8.37
C TYR A 12 1.81 -12.04 8.91
N GLY A 13 2.60 -11.00 9.18
CA GLY A 13 3.42 -10.33 8.17
C GLY A 13 2.67 -9.10 7.66
N GLU A 14 2.28 -8.19 8.56
CA GLU A 14 1.63 -6.95 8.15
C GLU A 14 2.23 -5.78 8.95
N GLN A 15 3.40 -5.30 8.49
CA GLN A 15 3.99 -4.05 8.95
C GLN A 15 3.33 -2.84 8.26
N THR A 16 2.00 -2.84 8.15
CA THR A 16 1.29 -1.64 7.70
C THR A 16 0.89 -0.85 8.93
N VAL A 17 1.41 0.36 9.05
CA VAL A 17 1.19 1.21 10.22
C VAL A 17 0.00 2.13 9.94
N GLU A 18 -1.00 2.10 10.81
CA GLU A 18 -2.14 3.03 10.75
C GLU A 18 -1.63 4.47 10.86
N GLY A 19 -2.11 5.35 9.99
CA GLY A 19 -1.68 6.74 9.87
C GLY A 19 -0.50 6.96 8.91
N VAL A 20 0.25 5.91 8.57
CA VAL A 20 1.35 5.96 7.58
C VAL A 20 0.94 5.27 6.28
N ASP A 21 0.60 3.98 6.35
CA ASP A 21 0.31 3.15 5.18
C ASP A 21 -1.18 3.19 4.81
N TYR A 22 -2.06 3.28 5.81
CA TYR A 22 -3.50 3.41 5.61
C TYR A 22 -4.15 4.23 6.72
N THR A 23 -5.31 4.79 6.42
CA THR A 23 -6.21 5.40 7.41
C THR A 23 -7.52 4.65 7.46
N THR A 24 -8.17 4.62 8.62
CA THR A 24 -9.47 3.95 8.79
C THR A 24 -10.59 4.97 8.59
N SER A 25 -11.51 4.70 7.66
CA SER A 25 -12.71 5.51 7.47
C SER A 25 -13.68 5.33 8.64
N PRO A 26 -14.60 6.28 8.89
CA PRO A 26 -15.60 6.12 9.96
C PRO A 26 -16.56 4.93 9.74
N GLN A 27 -16.60 4.37 8.52
CA GLN A 27 -17.35 3.14 8.23
C GLN A 27 -16.51 1.85 8.39
N GLY A 28 -15.26 1.96 8.85
CA GLY A 28 -14.36 0.82 9.06
C GLY A 28 -13.58 0.37 7.83
N TYR A 29 -13.54 1.16 6.74
CA TYR A 29 -12.76 0.81 5.55
C TYR A 29 -11.32 1.32 5.65
N ARG A 30 -10.34 0.49 5.27
CA ARG A 30 -8.93 0.90 5.15
C ARG A 30 -8.73 1.69 3.85
N ILE A 31 -8.39 2.97 3.97
CA ILE A 31 -8.03 3.87 2.88
C ILE A 31 -6.52 3.92 2.79
N MET A 32 -5.96 3.28 1.76
CA MET A 32 -4.51 3.28 1.55
C MET A 32 -4.01 4.69 1.24
N THR A 33 -2.90 5.07 1.88
CA THR A 33 -2.25 6.34 1.61
C THR A 33 -1.45 6.28 0.32
N GLU A 34 -1.11 7.47 -0.18
CA GLU A 34 -0.21 7.58 -1.32
C GLU A 34 1.16 6.94 -1.07
N PHE A 35 1.67 7.04 0.16
CA PHE A 35 2.95 6.46 0.57
C PHE A 35 2.98 4.95 0.35
N TYR A 36 1.95 4.25 0.85
CA TYR A 36 1.83 2.81 0.67
C TYR A 36 1.71 2.43 -0.81
N LEU A 37 0.91 3.18 -1.57
CA LEU A 37 0.72 2.92 -2.99
C LEU A 37 2.00 3.14 -3.81
N VAL A 38 2.85 4.10 -3.43
CA VAL A 38 4.18 4.31 -4.03
C VAL A 38 5.12 3.17 -3.65
N ARG A 39 5.19 2.80 -2.37
CA ARG A 39 6.00 1.66 -1.88
C ARG A 39 5.62 0.34 -2.58
N ARG A 40 4.34 0.13 -2.84
CA ARG A 40 3.82 -1.01 -3.63
C ARG A 40 4.41 -1.06 -5.05
N GLY A 41 4.73 0.08 -5.64
CA GLY A 41 5.43 0.18 -6.91
C GLY A 41 4.63 -0.17 -8.17
N TYR A 42 3.30 -0.33 -8.08
CA TYR A 42 2.45 -0.48 -9.26
C TYR A 42 1.00 -0.02 -9.06
N CYS A 43 0.37 0.42 -10.15
CA CYS A 43 -1.04 0.73 -10.21
C CYS A 43 -1.90 -0.53 -10.39
N CYS A 44 -2.95 -0.64 -9.58
CA CYS A 44 -3.84 -1.80 -9.55
C CYS A 44 -5.13 -1.66 -10.37
N SER A 45 -5.30 -0.56 -11.12
CA SER A 45 -6.52 -0.26 -11.88
C SER A 45 -7.82 -0.06 -11.11
N ASN A 46 -7.81 -0.03 -9.78
CA ASN A 46 -9.02 0.14 -8.97
C ASN A 46 -9.57 1.59 -8.91
N GLY A 47 -8.99 2.55 -9.63
CA GLY A 47 -9.50 3.93 -9.66
C GLY A 47 -9.44 4.67 -8.32
N CYS A 48 -8.41 4.41 -7.50
CA CYS A 48 -8.29 5.01 -6.17
C CYS A 48 -8.22 6.55 -6.20
N LEU A 49 -8.84 7.20 -5.20
CA LEU A 49 -8.82 8.66 -5.05
C LEU A 49 -7.38 9.21 -4.89
N ASN A 50 -6.60 8.59 -4.01
CA ASN A 50 -5.20 8.94 -3.71
C ASN A 50 -4.18 8.24 -4.63
N CYS A 51 -4.55 7.90 -5.87
CA CYS A 51 -3.65 7.19 -6.77
C CYS A 51 -2.39 8.05 -7.08
N PRO A 52 -1.17 7.57 -6.73
CA PRO A 52 0.06 8.30 -7.04
C PRO A 52 0.45 8.23 -8.51
N TYR A 53 -0.15 7.30 -9.27
CA TYR A 53 0.22 7.02 -10.64
C TYR A 53 -0.54 7.89 -11.66
N SER A 54 0.15 8.27 -12.73
CA SER A 54 -0.43 8.97 -13.88
C SER A 54 0.04 8.30 -15.18
N PRO A 55 -0.86 7.88 -16.09
CA PRO A 55 -2.32 7.95 -16.02
C PRO A 55 -2.94 7.04 -14.93
N LYS A 56 -4.11 7.46 -14.39
CA LYS A 56 -4.85 6.72 -13.37
C LYS A 56 -5.50 5.45 -13.95
N ALA A 57 -5.72 4.47 -13.09
CA ALA A 57 -6.43 3.22 -13.39
C ALA A 57 -5.82 2.33 -14.50
N VAL A 58 -4.51 2.47 -14.78
CA VAL A 58 -3.80 1.63 -15.76
C VAL A 58 -3.03 0.51 -15.07
N LYS A 59 -3.36 -0.75 -15.37
CA LYS A 59 -2.84 -1.91 -14.63
C LYS A 59 -1.35 -2.05 -14.87
N GLY A 60 -0.57 -2.14 -13.80
CA GLY A 60 0.88 -2.26 -13.88
C GLY A 60 1.61 -0.95 -14.19
N ASN A 61 0.91 0.19 -14.27
CA ASN A 61 1.57 1.48 -14.42
C ASN A 61 2.48 1.76 -13.19
N ARG A 62 3.72 2.17 -13.45
CA ARG A 62 4.69 2.57 -12.42
C ARG A 62 5.04 4.06 -12.48
N LYS A 63 4.50 4.80 -13.46
CA LYS A 63 4.75 6.22 -13.65
C LYS A 63 4.02 7.01 -12.58
N LEU A 64 4.79 7.64 -11.69
CA LEU A 64 4.27 8.55 -10.68
C LEU A 64 3.83 9.86 -11.32
N ARG A 65 2.86 10.54 -10.68
CA ARG A 65 2.53 11.93 -11.01
C ARG A 65 3.66 12.85 -10.54
N THR A 66 3.88 13.95 -11.24
CA THR A 66 5.04 14.83 -11.06
C THR A 66 5.20 15.34 -9.62
N GLU A 67 4.09 15.65 -8.94
CA GLU A 67 4.08 16.10 -7.56
C GLU A 67 4.51 15.00 -6.57
N VAL A 68 4.24 13.74 -6.87
CA VAL A 68 4.58 12.59 -6.04
C VAL A 68 6.03 12.20 -6.25
N GLU A 69 6.47 12.16 -7.50
CA GLU A 69 7.86 11.87 -7.84
C GLU A 69 8.83 12.81 -7.11
N LYS A 70 8.56 14.12 -7.15
CA LYS A 70 9.36 15.13 -6.44
C LYS A 70 9.33 14.99 -4.92
N LYS A 71 8.23 14.49 -4.35
CA LYS A 71 8.09 14.27 -2.91
C LYS A 71 8.93 13.10 -2.42
N PHE A 72 9.08 12.06 -3.25
CA PHE A 72 9.73 10.81 -2.88
C PHE A 72 11.17 10.67 -3.40
N ASN A 73 11.56 11.48 -4.39
CA ASN A 73 12.91 11.52 -4.94
C ASN A 73 13.41 12.98 -4.98
N PRO A 74 13.86 13.52 -3.82
CA PRO A 74 14.35 14.89 -3.71
C PRO A 74 15.68 15.11 -4.45
#